data_AF-X1D5P9-F1
#
_entry.id   AF-X1D5P9-F1
#
_cell.length_a   1.000
_cell.length_b   1.000
_cell.length_c   1.000
_cell.angle_alpha   90.00
_cell.angle_beta   90.00
_cell.angle_gamma   90.00
#
_symmetry.space_group_name_H-M   'P 1'
#
loop_
_entity.id
_entity.type
_entity.pdbx_description
1 polymer ?
#
loop_
_entity_poly.entity_id
_entity_poly.type
_entity_poly.pdbx_seq_one_letter_code
_entity_poly.pdbx_strand_id
1 'polypeptide(L)'
;MNKTLYTWQDFDNDVQSILTHIKTEGWTIKQIYAIPRGSLALGLVLSNALGCELITKLEGKNQFYDNVLVVDDIVNSGKTLLSIPKIFLYNTVTLFRKEGSQFVPNKACRVSKKDDQVVFPWEPEDNGVVLP
;
A
#
# COMPACT_ATOMS: atom_id res chain seq x y z
N MET A 1 16.22 -6.42 -16.92
CA MET A 1 15.90 -5.55 -15.78
C MET A 1 15.38 -4.24 -16.35
N ASN A 2 14.09 -3.99 -16.24
CA ASN A 2 13.51 -2.71 -16.69
C ASN A 2 13.32 -1.80 -15.47
N LYS A 3 13.54 -0.50 -15.67
CA LYS A 3 13.24 0.53 -14.67
C LYS A 3 11.95 1.23 -15.08
N THR A 4 10.96 1.21 -14.18
CA THR A 4 9.67 1.89 -14.36
C THR A 4 9.63 3.08 -13.43
N LEU A 5 9.54 4.29 -14.01
CA LEU A 5 9.26 5.50 -13.25
C LEU A 5 7.75 5.57 -12.98
N TYR A 6 7.38 5.56 -11.71
CA TYR A 6 6.00 5.69 -11.28
C TYR A 6 5.72 7.15 -10.94
N THR A 7 4.80 7.79 -11.66
CA THR A 7 4.57 9.24 -11.55
C THR A 7 3.51 9.57 -10.51
N TRP A 8 3.41 10.84 -10.09
CA TRP A 8 2.27 11.31 -9.30
C TRP A 8 0.93 11.12 -10.03
N GLN A 9 0.91 11.23 -11.37
CA GLN A 9 -0.30 10.96 -12.15
C GLN A 9 -0.70 9.49 -12.10
N ASP A 10 0.27 8.56 -12.13
CA ASP A 10 0.01 7.13 -11.93
C ASP A 10 -0.52 6.87 -10.53
N PHE A 11 0.05 7.52 -9.52
CA PHE A 11 -0.39 7.45 -8.13
C PHE A 11 -1.84 7.90 -7.98
N ASP A 12 -2.22 9.06 -8.53
CA ASP A 12 -3.58 9.58 -8.46
C ASP A 12 -4.57 8.61 -9.13
N ASN A 13 -4.23 8.07 -10.30
CA ASN A 13 -5.06 7.10 -11.02
C ASN A 13 -5.25 5.82 -10.21
N ASP A 14 -4.18 5.32 -9.60
CA ASP A 14 -4.22 4.10 -8.81
C ASP A 14 -4.98 4.32 -7.49
N VAL A 15 -4.87 5.49 -6.86
CA VAL A 15 -5.69 5.88 -5.70
C VAL A 15 -7.17 5.87 -6.05
N GLN A 16 -7.57 6.45 -7.19
CA GLN A 16 -8.96 6.41 -7.63
C GLN A 16 -9.44 4.99 -7.92
N SER A 17 -8.58 4.14 -8.49
CA SER A 17 -8.86 2.71 -8.70
C SER A 17 -9.10 1.99 -7.37
N ILE A 18 -8.29 2.28 -6.35
CA ILE A 18 -8.44 1.71 -5.00
C ILE A 18 -9.75 2.15 -4.36
N LEU A 19 -10.06 3.44 -4.36
CA LEU A 19 -11.29 3.97 -3.77
C LEU A 19 -12.54 3.39 -4.45
N THR A 20 -12.50 3.25 -5.78
CA THR A 20 -13.57 2.61 -6.54
C THR A 20 -13.72 1.14 -6.12
N HIS A 21 -12.62 0.40 -6.01
CA HIS A 21 -12.65 -1.00 -5.59
C HIS A 21 -13.20 -1.16 -4.16
N ILE A 22 -12.75 -0.36 -3.20
CA ILE A 22 -13.27 -0.34 -1.82
C ILE A 22 -14.79 -0.17 -1.83
N LYS A 23 -15.30 0.77 -2.63
CA LYS A 23 -16.74 1.03 -2.76
C LYS A 23 -17.48 -0.14 -3.40
N THR A 24 -16.95 -0.69 -4.49
CA THR A 24 -17.58 -1.79 -5.23
C THR A 24 -17.66 -3.07 -4.41
N GLU A 25 -16.61 -3.40 -3.65
CA GLU A 25 -16.57 -4.58 -2.79
C GLU A 25 -17.30 -4.38 -1.44
N GLY A 26 -17.80 -3.17 -1.17
CA GLY A 26 -18.51 -2.86 0.07
C GLY A 26 -17.62 -2.94 1.32
N TRP A 27 -16.32 -2.67 1.19
CA TRP A 27 -15.39 -2.72 2.32
C TRP A 27 -15.69 -1.59 3.29
N THR A 28 -16.00 -1.95 4.54
CA THR A 28 -16.02 -0.99 5.64
C THR A 28 -14.59 -0.80 6.13
N ILE A 29 -14.07 0.44 6.08
CA ILE A 29 -12.72 0.77 6.53
C ILE A 29 -12.81 1.76 7.69
N LYS A 30 -12.33 1.38 8.87
CA LYS A 30 -12.32 2.24 10.07
C LYS A 30 -10.95 2.88 10.32
N GLN A 31 -9.88 2.22 9.88
CA GLN A 31 -8.51 2.66 10.05
C GLN A 31 -7.67 2.18 8.88
N ILE A 32 -6.60 2.90 8.57
CA ILE A 32 -5.59 2.52 7.58
C ILE A 32 -4.28 2.27 8.29
N TYR A 33 -3.74 1.08 8.14
CA TYR A 33 -2.36 0.79 8.54
C TYR A 33 -1.44 0.92 7.33
N ALA A 34 -0.67 2.00 7.29
CA ALA A 34 0.36 2.20 6.27
C ALA A 34 1.70 1.66 6.77
N ILE A 35 2.20 0.63 6.09
CA ILE A 35 3.52 0.03 6.34
C ILE A 35 4.62 1.06 6.03
N PRO A 36 5.32 1.60 7.06
CA PRO A 36 6.32 2.62 6.81
C PRO A 36 7.57 2.05 6.11
N ARG A 37 8.27 2.83 5.29
CA ARG A 37 8.04 4.26 4.97
C ARG A 37 7.30 4.46 3.64
N GLY A 38 7.44 3.53 2.70
CA GLY A 38 7.05 3.70 1.30
C GLY A 38 5.55 3.95 1.10
N SER A 39 4.69 3.33 1.90
CA SER A 39 3.25 3.47 1.74
C SER A 39 2.63 4.63 2.52
N LEU A 40 3.42 5.48 3.20
CA LEU A 40 2.89 6.61 3.97
C LEU A 40 2.12 7.61 3.11
N ALA A 41 2.59 7.88 1.88
CA ALA A 41 1.89 8.75 0.94
C ALA A 41 0.51 8.17 0.58
N LEU A 42 0.47 6.87 0.25
CA LEU A 42 -0.78 6.16 -0.05
C LEU A 42 -1.73 6.16 1.15
N GLY A 43 -1.22 5.83 2.33
CA GLY A 43 -2.00 5.76 3.56
C GLY A 43 -2.64 7.08 3.93
N LEU A 44 -1.88 8.18 3.85
CA LEU A 44 -2.38 9.53 4.13
C LEU A 44 -3.49 9.94 3.16
N VAL A 45 -3.30 9.73 1.87
CA VAL A 45 -4.29 10.11 0.85
C VAL A 45 -5.58 9.32 1.00
N LEU A 46 -5.49 8.00 1.22
CA LEU A 46 -6.67 7.15 1.44
C LEU A 46 -7.36 7.50 2.76
N SER A 47 -6.61 7.80 3.82
CA SER A 47 -7.16 8.17 5.13
C SER A 47 -7.98 9.45 5.03
N ASN A 48 -7.45 10.46 4.34
CA ASN A 48 -8.17 11.71 4.07
C ASN A 48 -9.42 11.47 3.21
N ALA A 49 -9.31 10.66 2.16
CA ALA A 49 -10.43 10.38 1.26
C ALA A 49 -11.56 9.59 1.91
N LEU A 50 -11.24 8.69 2.84
CA LEU A 50 -12.19 7.83 3.55
C LEU A 50 -12.64 8.41 4.90
N GLY A 51 -12.02 9.50 5.37
CA GLY A 51 -12.32 10.13 6.65
C GLY A 51 -12.01 9.22 7.85
N CYS A 52 -10.96 8.41 7.76
CA CYS A 52 -10.60 7.42 8.78
C CYS A 52 -9.18 7.60 9.30
N GLU A 53 -8.87 6.99 10.45
CA GLU A 53 -7.58 7.17 11.11
C GLU A 53 -6.42 6.51 10.33
N LEU A 54 -5.30 7.21 10.18
CA LEU A 54 -4.04 6.65 9.70
C LEU A 54 -3.19 6.20 10.89
N ILE A 55 -2.88 4.91 10.95
CA ILE A 55 -1.93 4.32 11.89
C ILE A 55 -0.66 3.88 11.15
N THR A 56 0.49 4.04 11.81
CA THR A 56 1.82 3.69 11.26
C THR A 56 2.55 2.65 12.09
N LYS A 57 1.94 2.21 13.19
CA LYS A 57 2.40 1.15 14.07
C LYS A 57 1.20 0.34 14.50
N LEU A 58 1.38 -0.97 14.55
CA LEU A 58 0.44 -1.87 15.22
C LEU A 58 0.93 -2.00 16.66
N GLU A 59 0.21 -1.40 17.60
CA GLU A 59 0.49 -1.51 19.02
C GLU A 59 -0.03 -2.87 19.56
N GLY A 60 0.53 -3.30 20.70
CA GLY A 60 0.44 -4.66 21.20
C GLY A 60 -0.97 -5.16 21.59
N LYS A 61 -0.99 -6.39 22.12
CA LYS A 61 -2.12 -7.33 22.35
C LYS A 61 -3.46 -6.79 22.93
N ASN A 62 -3.52 -5.54 23.38
CA ASN A 62 -4.71 -4.93 23.99
C ASN A 62 -5.43 -3.92 23.06
N GLN A 63 -4.94 -3.67 21.86
CA GLN A 63 -5.67 -2.90 20.84
C GLN A 63 -6.45 -3.84 19.92
N PHE A 64 -7.75 -3.62 19.83
CA PHE A 64 -8.62 -4.28 18.86
C PHE A 64 -8.62 -3.48 17.57
N TYR A 65 -8.17 -4.13 16.51
CA TYR A 65 -8.22 -3.57 15.16
C TYR A 65 -9.34 -4.26 14.41
N ASP A 66 -10.39 -3.50 14.15
CA ASP A 66 -11.55 -3.93 13.37
C ASP A 66 -11.58 -3.15 12.06
N ASN A 67 -11.82 -3.84 10.95
CA ASN A 67 -11.99 -3.22 9.63
C ASN A 67 -10.80 -2.34 9.22
N VAL A 68 -9.58 -2.88 9.33
CA VAL A 68 -8.34 -2.17 8.97
C VAL A 68 -8.01 -2.38 7.51
N LEU A 69 -7.69 -1.31 6.80
CA LEU A 69 -7.05 -1.38 5.48
C LEU A 69 -5.54 -1.34 5.65
N VAL A 70 -4.86 -2.44 5.38
CA VAL A 70 -3.40 -2.49 5.35
C VAL A 70 -2.91 -2.09 3.97
N VAL A 71 -2.00 -1.12 3.91
CA VAL A 71 -1.46 -0.59 2.65
C VAL A 71 0.06 -0.70 2.58
N ASP A 72 0.55 -1.13 1.43
CA ASP A 72 1.96 -1.18 1.05
C ASP A 72 2.15 -0.51 -0.32
N ASP A 73 3.31 0.05 -0.61
CA ASP A 73 3.58 0.58 -1.96
C ASP A 73 3.97 -0.56 -2.91
N ILE A 74 4.75 -1.53 -2.41
CA ILE A 74 5.18 -2.69 -3.19
C ILE A 74 5.31 -3.98 -2.39
N VAL A 75 4.61 -5.02 -2.84
CA VAL A 75 4.76 -6.37 -2.30
C VAL A 75 5.81 -7.14 -3.10
N ASN A 76 7.03 -7.21 -2.57
CA ASN A 76 8.15 -7.94 -3.17
C ASN A 76 8.06 -9.46 -2.94
N SER A 77 8.40 -9.92 -1.74
CA SER A 77 8.30 -11.35 -1.38
C SER A 77 6.97 -11.72 -0.74
N GLY A 78 6.25 -10.73 -0.18
CA GLY A 78 5.05 -10.95 0.63
C GLY A 78 5.30 -11.17 2.12
N LYS A 79 6.56 -11.31 2.55
CA LYS A 79 6.90 -11.63 3.95
C LYS A 79 6.40 -10.59 4.96
N THR A 80 6.46 -9.30 4.63
CA THR A 80 5.98 -8.22 5.51
C THR A 80 4.49 -8.40 5.82
N LEU A 81 3.66 -8.56 4.79
CA LEU A 81 2.22 -8.76 4.95
C LEU A 81 1.88 -10.10 5.63
N LEU A 82 2.64 -11.16 5.37
CA LEU A 82 2.50 -12.44 6.07
C LEU A 82 2.83 -12.37 7.57
N SER A 83 3.65 -11.39 7.98
CA SER A 83 4.01 -11.19 9.39
C SER A 83 2.93 -10.45 10.19
N ILE A 84 1.97 -9.83 9.52
CA ILE A 84 0.88 -9.10 10.18
C ILE A 84 -0.04 -10.12 10.88
N PRO A 85 -0.27 -9.97 12.20
CA PRO A 85 -1.13 -10.87 12.95
C PRO A 85 -2.54 -11.01 12.34
N LYS A 86 -2.96 -12.24 12.07
CA LYS A 86 -4.30 -12.57 11.54
C LYS A 86 -5.46 -12.31 12.51
N ILE A 87 -5.15 -11.89 13.74
CA ILE A 87 -6.17 -11.49 14.72
C ILE A 87 -6.89 -10.19 14.31
N PHE A 88 -6.35 -9.47 13.33
CA PHE A 88 -6.98 -8.29 12.75
C PHE A 88 -7.90 -8.73 11.61
N LEU A 89 -9.11 -8.17 11.55
CA LEU A 89 -9.91 -8.22 10.34
C LEU A 89 -9.40 -7.13 9.40
N TYR A 90 -8.72 -7.54 8.33
CA TYR A 90 -8.11 -6.58 7.42
C TYR A 90 -8.28 -6.95 5.94
N ASN A 91 -8.38 -5.89 5.13
CA ASN A 91 -8.17 -5.95 3.70
C ASN A 91 -6.78 -5.40 3.38
N THR A 92 -6.19 -5.84 2.27
CA THR A 92 -4.85 -5.42 1.82
C THR A 92 -4.90 -4.77 0.44
N VAL A 93 -4.25 -3.61 0.33
CA VAL A 93 -4.07 -2.91 -0.94
C VAL A 93 -2.59 -2.64 -1.16
N THR A 94 -2.13 -2.81 -2.41
CA THR A 94 -0.79 -2.39 -2.84
C THR A 94 -0.82 -1.68 -4.19
N LEU A 95 0.10 -0.74 -4.41
CA LEU A 95 0.29 -0.15 -5.75
C LEU A 95 0.89 -1.20 -6.68
N PHE A 96 1.97 -1.85 -6.26
CA PHE A 96 2.63 -2.90 -7.03
C PHE A 96 2.67 -4.23 -6.28
N ARG A 97 2.53 -5.33 -7.04
CA ARG A 97 2.90 -6.68 -6.62
C ARG A 97 3.94 -7.25 -7.56
N LYS A 98 4.99 -7.86 -7.01
CA LYS A 98 5.95 -8.64 -7.79
C LYS A 98 5.37 -9.99 -8.19
N GLU A 99 5.62 -10.39 -9.43
CA GLU A 99 5.40 -11.77 -9.88
C GLU A 99 6.15 -12.74 -8.96
N GLY A 100 5.47 -13.83 -8.58
CA GLY A 100 6.03 -14.82 -7.64
C GLY A 100 6.04 -14.40 -6.17
N SER A 101 5.48 -13.23 -5.79
CA SER A 101 5.22 -12.92 -4.38
C SER A 101 4.39 -14.02 -3.72
N GLN A 102 4.76 -14.41 -2.49
CA GLN A 102 4.05 -15.42 -1.70
C GLN A 102 2.73 -14.89 -1.12
N PHE A 103 2.56 -13.56 -1.10
CA PHE A 103 1.35 -12.90 -0.65
C PHE A 103 0.65 -12.23 -1.84
N VAL A 104 -0.66 -12.47 -1.94
CA VAL A 104 -1.55 -11.83 -2.92
C VAL A 104 -2.47 -10.90 -2.16
N PRO A 105 -2.31 -9.57 -2.30
CA PRO A 105 -3.22 -8.62 -1.68
C PRO A 105 -4.63 -8.73 -2.24
N ASN A 106 -5.63 -8.31 -1.45
CA ASN A 106 -7.02 -8.22 -1.91
C ASN A 106 -7.11 -7.34 -3.18
N LYS A 107 -6.30 -6.27 -3.23
CA LYS A 107 -6.13 -5.43 -4.42
C LYS A 107 -4.67 -5.09 -4.66
N ALA A 108 -4.18 -5.39 -5.86
CA ALA A 108 -2.98 -4.79 -6.42
C ALA A 108 -3.38 -3.89 -7.60
N CYS A 109 -2.83 -2.68 -7.69
CA CYS A 109 -3.07 -1.82 -8.85
C CYS A 109 -2.31 -2.33 -10.07
N ARG A 110 -1.07 -2.76 -9.87
CA ARG A 110 -0.14 -3.16 -10.93
C ARG A 110 0.62 -4.43 -10.57
N VAL A 111 1.04 -5.17 -11.58
CA VAL A 111 1.94 -6.33 -11.45
C VAL A 111 3.21 -6.02 -12.22
N SER A 112 4.36 -6.26 -11.60
CA SER A 112 5.67 -6.10 -12.25
C SER A 112 6.49 -7.37 -12.10
N LYS A 113 7.43 -7.61 -13.03
CA LYS A 113 8.30 -8.79 -12.96
C LYS A 113 9.18 -8.70 -11.73
N LYS A 114 9.61 -9.86 -11.25
CA LYS A 114 10.44 -10.02 -10.04
C LYS A 114 11.68 -9.11 -10.06
N ASP A 115 12.34 -9.01 -11.21
CA ASP A 115 13.61 -8.30 -11.36
C ASP A 115 13.46 -6.87 -11.92
N ASP A 116 12.24 -6.37 -12.11
CA ASP A 116 12.03 -4.98 -12.53
C ASP A 116 12.21 -4.02 -11.35
N GLN A 117 12.77 -2.85 -11.59
CA GLN A 117 12.83 -1.78 -10.60
C GLN A 117 11.64 -0.84 -10.80
N VAL A 118 10.90 -0.55 -9.72
CA VAL A 118 9.91 0.53 -9.70
C VAL A 118 10.52 1.65 -8.88
N VAL A 119 10.50 2.87 -9.40
CA VAL A 119 10.93 4.06 -8.68
C VAL A 119 9.71 4.94 -8.43
N PHE A 120 9.39 5.13 -7.17
CA PHE A 120 8.25 5.92 -6.73
C PHE A 120 8.58 7.42 -6.68
N PRO A 121 7.58 8.31 -6.78
CA PRO A 121 7.84 9.74 -6.85
C PRO A 121 8.31 10.35 -5.53
N TRP A 122 8.19 9.60 -4.42
CA TRP A 122 8.75 9.95 -3.11
C TRP A 122 10.14 9.38 -2.86
N GLU A 123 10.67 8.56 -3.77
CA GLU A 123 12.04 8.04 -3.68
C GLU A 123 13.00 9.00 -4.37
N PRO A 124 14.22 9.18 -3.84
CA PRO A 124 15.23 9.96 -4.55
C PRO A 124 15.56 9.27 -5.88
N GLU A 125 15.74 10.06 -6.94
CA GLU A 125 16.45 9.55 -8.12
C GLU A 125 17.85 9.07 -7.70
N ASP A 126 18.39 8.05 -8.39
CA ASP A 126 19.65 7.35 -8.05
C ASP A 126 20.87 8.27 -7.81
N ASN A 127 20.78 9.57 -8.13
CA ASN A 127 21.84 10.58 -7.96
C ASN A 127 21.68 11.52 -6.75
N GLY A 128 20.81 11.20 -5.78
CA GLY A 128 20.81 11.91 -4.49
C GLY A 128 20.10 13.26 -4.52
N VAL A 129 18.76 13.19 -4.44
CA VAL A 129 17.79 14.25 -4.11
C VAL A 129 17.82 15.50 -5.00
N VAL A 130 16.71 15.75 -5.70
CA VAL A 130 16.04 17.07 -5.62
C VAL A 130 14.54 16.84 -5.47
N LEU A 131 14.05 16.97 -4.23
CA LEU A 131 12.65 17.35 -4.03
C LEU A 131 12.54 18.83 -4.45
N PRO A 132 11.47 19.23 -5.16
CA PRO A 132 11.23 20.65 -5.46
C PRO A 132 11.10 21.50 -4.19
#